data_AF-A0A2A4Q591-F1
#
_entry.id   AF-A0A2A4Q591-F1
#
_cell.length_a   1.000
_cell.length_b   1.000
_cell.length_c   1.000
_cell.angle_alpha   90.00
_cell.angle_beta   90.00
_cell.angle_gamma   90.00
#
_symmetry.space_group_name_H-M   'P 1'
#
loop_
_entity.id
_entity.type
_entity.pdbx_description
1 polymer ?
#
loop_
_entity_poly.entity_id
_entity_poly.type
_entity_poly.pdbx_seq_one_letter_code
_entity_poly.pdbx_strand_id
1 'polypeptide(L)' 'MPYTDNDGVQIHYEMEGYGQPLVLQHGLSSNLTRWGVSGYVDVLKRDYKLIMIDARGHGESDKPYDADVYDL' A
#
# COMPACT_ATOMS: atom_id res chain seq x y z
N MET A 1 9.00 1.24 -9.32
CA MET A 1 8.08 1.14 -8.17
C MET A 1 6.95 0.26 -8.62
N PRO A 2 6.72 -0.89 -7.96
CA PRO A 2 5.89 -1.93 -8.54
C PRO A 2 4.40 -1.62 -8.38
N TYR A 3 3.64 -2.09 -9.36
CA TYR A 3 2.19 -2.12 -9.34
C TYR A 3 1.75 -3.57 -9.49
N THR A 4 0.58 -3.89 -8.94
CA THR A 4 -0.12 -5.15 -9.23
C THR A 4 -1.49 -4.84 -9.82
N ASP A 5 -1.99 -5.72 -10.68
CA ASP A 5 -3.34 -5.59 -11.24
C ASP A 5 -4.35 -6.27 -10.31
N ASN A 6 -5.39 -5.53 -9.94
CA ASN A 6 -6.54 -6.05 -9.20
C ASN A 6 -7.81 -5.72 -9.99
N ASP A 7 -8.17 -6.62 -10.89
CA ASP A 7 -9.32 -6.51 -11.81
C ASP A 7 -9.26 -5.23 -12.67
N GLY A 8 -8.11 -4.98 -13.31
CA GLY A 8 -7.91 -3.81 -14.16
C GLY A 8 -7.63 -2.51 -13.39
N VAL A 9 -7.51 -2.57 -12.06
CA VAL A 9 -7.11 -1.44 -11.21
C VAL A 9 -5.66 -1.65 -10.78
N GLN A 10 -4.79 -0.73 -11.18
CA GLN A 10 -3.39 -0.75 -10.79
C GLN A 10 -3.23 -0.33 -9.33
N ILE A 11 -2.71 -1.26 -8.52
CA ILE A 11 -2.44 -1.05 -7.09
C ILE A 11 -0.96 -0.85 -6.89
N HIS A 12 -0.59 0.36 -6.46
CA HIS A 12 0.77 0.71 -6.08
C HIS A 12 1.13 0.09 -4.72
N TYR A 13 2.33 -0.47 -4.64
CA TYR A 13 2.87 -0.98 -3.39
C TYR A 13 4.38 -0.82 -3.35
N GLU A 14 4.91 -0.79 -2.13
CA GLU A 14 6.34 -0.77 -1.86
C GLU A 14 6.70 -1.91 -0.90
N MET A 15 7.92 -2.42 -1.03
CA MET A 15 8.45 -3.45 -0.13
C MET A 15 9.77 -3.01 0.48
N GLU A 16 9.88 -3.16 1.80
CA GLU A 16 11.11 -2.90 2.54
C GLU A 16 11.37 -4.02 3.55
N GLY A 17 12.64 -4.24 3.90
CA GLY A 17 13.04 -5.22 4.89
C GLY A 17 13.02 -6.67 4.38
N TYR A 18 13.04 -7.60 5.33
CA TYR A 18 13.17 -9.03 5.10
C TYR A 18 12.52 -9.82 6.24
N GLY A 19 12.30 -11.13 6.07
CA GLY A 19 11.67 -11.97 7.08
C GLY A 19 10.20 -12.22 6.80
N GLN A 20 9.39 -12.39 7.85
CA GLN A 20 7.97 -12.71 7.70
C GLN A 20 7.22 -11.54 7.04
N PRO A 21 6.35 -11.78 6.04
CA PRO A 21 5.57 -10.72 5.42
C PRO A 21 4.65 -10.02 6.43
N LEU A 22 4.64 -8.69 6.39
CA LEU A 22 3.73 -7.85 7.16
C LEU A 22 3.11 -6.78 6.25
N VAL A 23 1.79 -6.80 6.11
CA VAL A 23 1.05 -5.82 5.29
C VAL A 23 0.72 -4.60 6.12
N LEU A 24 1.03 -3.41 5.59
CA LEU A 24 0.77 -2.12 6.23
C LEU A 24 -0.26 -1.33 5.42
N GLN A 25 -1.52 -1.36 5.87
CA GLN A 25 -2.65 -0.70 5.22
C GLN A 25 -2.98 0.65 5.85
N HIS A 26 -2.87 1.73 5.08
CA HIS A 26 -3.12 3.08 5.59
C HIS A 26 -4.59 3.33 5.95
N GLY A 27 -4.84 4.35 6.76
CA GLY A 27 -6.19 4.82 7.10
C GLY A 27 -6.81 5.76 6.05
N LEU A 28 -8.03 6.24 6.32
CA LEU A 28 -8.78 7.14 5.43
C LEU A 28 -7.99 8.43 5.10
N SER A 29 -8.10 8.90 3.85
CA SER A 29 -7.43 10.12 3.35
C SER A 29 -5.89 10.10 3.46
N SER A 30 -5.28 8.92 3.58
CA SER A 30 -3.84 8.74 3.67
C SER A 30 -3.29 7.97 2.45
N ASN A 31 -2.02 7.57 2.51
CA ASN A 31 -1.33 6.74 1.53
C ASN A 31 -0.16 6.00 2.21
N LEU A 32 0.53 5.13 1.48
CA LEU A 32 1.59 4.28 1.99
C LEU A 32 2.77 5.04 2.59
N THR A 33 3.03 6.27 2.14
CA THR A 33 4.18 7.08 2.60
C THR A 33 4.08 7.42 4.09
N ARG A 34 2.85 7.40 4.64
CA ARG A 34 2.60 7.71 6.05
C ARG A 34 3.36 6.77 6.99
N TRP A 35 3.62 5.53 6.58
CA TRP A 35 4.37 4.57 7.38
C TRP A 35 5.84 4.98 7.57
N GLY A 36 6.47 5.49 6.50
CA GLY A 36 7.82 6.03 6.56
C GLY A 36 7.89 7.31 7.39
N VAL A 37 6.99 8.27 7.12
CA VAL A 37 6.96 9.56 7.83
C VAL A 37 6.69 9.40 9.34
N SER A 38 5.97 8.35 9.74
CA SER A 38 5.70 8.05 11.15
C SER A 38 6.79 7.23 11.85
N GLY A 39 7.84 6.80 11.12
CA GLY A 39 8.94 6.01 11.65
C GLY A 39 8.68 4.51 11.81
N TYR A 40 7.53 4.00 11.37
CA TYR A 40 7.22 2.55 11.48
C TYR A 40 8.15 1.71 10.61
N VAL A 41 8.46 2.19 9.41
CA VAL A 41 9.28 1.46 8.44
C VAL A 41 10.67 1.17 9.01
N ASP A 42 11.33 2.14 9.62
CA ASP A 42 12.70 2.00 10.13
C ASP A 42 12.83 1.02 11.31
N VAL A 43 11.75 0.86 12.07
CA VAL A 43 11.69 -0.09 13.19
C VAL A 43 11.33 -1.48 12.67
N LEU A 44 10.24 -1.61 11.93
CA LEU A 44 9.66 -2.90 11.58
C LEU A 44 10.43 -3.65 10.49
N LYS A 45 11.11 -2.93 9.58
CA LYS A 45 11.86 -3.56 8.46
C LYS A 45 13.05 -4.40 8.90
N ARG A 46 13.44 -4.31 10.18
CA ARG A 46 14.52 -5.09 10.78
C ARG A 46 14.15 -6.56 10.95
N ASP A 47 12.86 -6.84 11.16
CA ASP A 47 12.35 -8.18 11.48
C ASP A 47 11.31 -8.69 10.46
N TYR A 48 10.70 -7.78 9.69
CA TYR A 48 9.61 -8.10 8.76
C TYR A 48 9.91 -7.62 7.33
N LYS A 49 9.41 -8.39 6.35
CA LYS A 49 9.26 -7.93 4.97
C LYS A 49 7.98 -7.12 4.89
N LEU A 50 8.11 -5.81 4.97
CA LEU A 50 6.99 -4.88 4.90
C LEU A 50 6.44 -4.83 3.49
N ILE A 51 5.12 -4.86 3.38
CA ILE A 51 4.39 -4.65 2.13
C ILE A 51 3.43 -3.48 2.40
N MET A 52 3.81 -2.30 1.93
CA MET A 52 3.06 -1.07 2.13
C MET A 52 2.24 -0.82 0.87
N ILE A 53 0.94 -0.56 1.01
CA ILE A 53 0.00 -0.55 -0.10
C ILE A 53 -0.73 0.79 -0.13
N ASP A 54 -0.90 1.36 -1.31
CA ASP A 54 -1.89 2.40 -1.56
C ASP A 54 -3.23 1.74 -1.90
N ALA A 55 -4.26 1.96 -1.11
CA ALA A 55 -5.60 1.46 -1.43
C ALA A 55 -6.09 2.02 -2.78
N ARG A 56 -6.98 1.30 -3.48
CA ARG A 56 -7.75 1.84 -4.61
C ARG A 56 -8.31 3.22 -4.23
N GLY A 57 -8.16 4.22 -5.09
CA GLY A 57 -8.56 5.60 -4.83
C GLY A 57 -7.54 6.46 -4.07
N HIS A 58 -6.39 5.92 -3.65
CA HIS A 58 -5.40 6.62 -2.80
C HIS A 58 -3.99 6.59 -3.39
N GLY A 59 -3.12 7.48 -2.90
CA GLY A 59 -1.69 7.49 -3.22
C GLY A 59 -1.38 7.45 -4.71
N GLU A 60 -0.52 6.54 -5.15
CA GLU A 60 -0.22 6.31 -6.56
C GLU A 60 -1.07 5.19 -7.21
N SER A 61 -1.88 4.47 -6.44
CA SER A 61 -2.87 3.54 -7.01
C SER A 61 -3.89 4.27 -7.88
N ASP A 62 -4.50 3.53 -8.79
CA ASP A 62 -5.58 4.04 -9.64
C ASP A 62 -6.74 4.59 -8.80
N LYS A 63 -7.43 5.59 -9.36
CA LYS A 63 -8.55 6.30 -8.72
C LYS A 63 -9.74 6.32 -9.67
N PRO A 64 -10.35 5.14 -9.94
CA PRO A 64 -11.50 5.10 -10.82
C PRO A 64 -12.66 5.96 -10.29
N TYR A 65 -13.43 6.52 -11.21
CA TYR A 65 -14.66 7.27 -10.91
C TYR A 65 -15.92 6.40 -11.02
N ASP A 66 -15.81 5.25 -11.67
CA ASP A 66 -16.86 4.25 -11.66
C ASP A 66 -17.01 3.70 -10.24
N ALA A 67 -18.23 3.66 -9.72
CA ALA A 67 -18.49 3.20 -8.36
C ALA A 67 -18.47 1.66 -8.28
N ASP A 68 -18.86 0.98 -9.36
CA ASP A 68 -18.98 -0.48 -9.41
C ASP A 68 -17.61 -1.15 -9.23
N VAL A 69 -16.53 -0.46 -9.61
CA VAL A 69 -15.17 -0.93 -9.38
C VAL A 69 -14.74 -0.83 -7.92
N TYR A 70 -15.57 -0.39 -6.97
CA TYR A 70 -15.30 -0.43 -5.53
C TYR A 70 -16.16 -1.44 -4.79
N ASP A 71 -17.06 -2.13 -5.49
CA ASP A 71 -17.88 -3.19 -4.91
C ASP A 71 -17.05 -4.46 -4.62
N LEU A 72 -17.59 -5.31 -3.73
CA LEU A 72 -16.99 -6.55 -3.23
C LEU A 72 -17.45 -7.78 -4.01
#